data_AF-A0A524GA05-F1
#
_entry.id   AF-A0A524GA05-F1
#
_cell.length_a   1.000
_cell.length_b   1.000
_cell.length_c   1.000
_cell.angle_alpha   90.00
_cell.angle_beta   90.00
_cell.angle_gamma   90.00
#
_symmetry.space_group_name_H-M   'P 1'
#
loop_
_entity.id
_entity.type
_entity.pdbx_description
1 polymer ?
#
loop_
_entity_poly.entity_id
_entity_poly.type
_entity_poly.pdbx_seq_one_letter_code
_entity_poly.pdbx_strand_id
1 'polypeptide(L)'
;MQQRMTFEYSILRGQESNPYEIEPLQINVYTSEYCSFCSDALLISYSAADRISCVGTPVEVVEIPIDDRPSLIEELNIMALPMIQIGHLRIIGLPEPEDVERLIHEVILMGL
;
A
#
# COMPACT_ATOMS: atom_id res chain seq x y z
N MET A 1 -2.48 37.34 -28.51
CA MET A 1 -1.19 37.52 -27.82
C MET A 1 -1.10 36.45 -26.76
N GLN A 2 -0.18 35.50 -26.95
CA GLN A 2 0.02 34.33 -26.10
C GLN A 2 1.21 34.66 -25.20
N GLN A 3 0.98 34.88 -23.90
CA GLN A 3 2.06 35.16 -22.95
C GLN A 3 2.55 33.86 -22.31
N ARG A 4 3.86 33.66 -22.45
CA ARG A 4 4.66 32.52 -22.03
C ARG A 4 4.75 32.41 -20.51
N MET A 5 4.90 31.17 -20.06
CA MET A 5 5.25 30.80 -18.69
C MET A 5 6.58 31.41 -18.24
N THR A 6 6.62 31.77 -16.96
CA THR A 6 7.85 31.75 -16.15
C THR A 6 7.42 31.27 -14.76
N PHE A 7 7.64 29.98 -14.47
CA PHE A 7 7.58 29.47 -13.11
C PHE A 7 8.98 29.63 -12.54
N GLU A 8 9.16 30.61 -11.64
CA GLU A 8 10.44 30.85 -10.98
C GLU A 8 10.71 29.75 -9.95
N TYR A 9 11.62 28.85 -10.32
CA TYR A 9 12.27 27.94 -9.39
C TYR A 9 13.40 28.69 -8.67
N SER A 10 13.10 29.33 -7.54
CA SER A 10 14.16 29.72 -6.61
C SER A 10 13.69 29.93 -5.17
N ILE A 11 14.11 28.97 -4.35
CA ILE A 11 14.63 29.14 -2.99
C ILE A 11 13.60 29.40 -1.88
N LEU A 12 13.30 28.36 -1.10
CA LEU A 12 13.27 28.46 0.36
C LEU A 12 13.94 27.21 0.98
N ARG A 13 15.18 27.40 1.46
CA ARG A 13 15.70 26.66 2.60
C ARG A 13 14.93 27.17 3.82
N GLY A 14 14.21 26.29 4.50
CA GLY A 14 13.52 26.60 5.75
C GLY A 14 12.46 25.53 6.00
N GLN A 15 12.51 24.92 7.18
CA GLN A 15 11.54 23.94 7.62
C GLN A 15 10.13 24.55 7.64
N GLU A 16 9.30 24.15 6.68
CA GLU A 16 7.85 24.13 6.84
C GLU A 16 7.42 22.76 6.32
N SER A 17 7.11 21.85 7.26
CA SER A 17 6.43 20.60 6.94
C SER A 17 5.20 20.93 6.11
N ASN A 18 5.16 20.43 4.88
CA ASN A 18 4.04 20.64 3.97
C ASN A 18 2.76 20.15 4.68
N PRO A 19 1.75 21.01 4.96
CA PRO A 19 0.53 20.62 5.67
C PRO A 19 -0.37 19.66 4.88
N TYR A 20 0.07 19.23 3.69
CA TYR A 20 -0.57 18.27 2.82
C TYR A 20 0.37 17.09 2.48
N GLU A 21 1.03 16.51 3.48
CA GLU A 21 1.55 15.14 3.30
C GLU A 21 0.35 14.20 3.18
N ILE A 22 0.10 13.74 1.96
CA ILE A 22 -0.89 12.70 1.69
C ILE A 22 -0.29 11.41 2.25
N GLU A 23 -0.87 10.89 3.33
CA GLU A 23 -0.46 9.59 3.88
C GLU A 23 -0.60 8.52 2.78
N PRO A 24 0.43 7.68 2.57
CA PRO A 24 0.37 6.66 1.55
C PRO A 24 -0.71 5.63 1.89
N LEU A 25 -1.40 5.15 0.86
CA LEU A 25 -2.28 4.00 1.00
C LEU A 25 -1.43 2.76 1.31
N GLN A 26 -1.65 2.16 2.47
CA GLN A 26 -0.89 0.99 2.89
C GLN A 26 -1.50 -0.32 2.38
N ILE A 27 -0.62 -1.17 1.84
CA ILE A 27 -0.85 -2.58 1.56
C ILE A 27 -0.15 -3.38 2.65
N ASN A 28 -0.91 -3.80 3.65
CA ASN A 28 -0.40 -4.59 4.77
C ASN A 28 -0.39 -6.07 4.36
N VAL A 29 0.78 -6.68 4.32
CA VAL A 29 0.96 -8.10 3.99
C VAL A 29 1.36 -8.83 5.26
N TYR A 30 0.42 -9.58 5.83
CA TYR A 30 0.66 -10.41 7.00
C TYR A 30 1.37 -11.70 6.59
N THR A 31 2.53 -11.97 7.20
CA THR A 31 3.42 -13.07 6.85
C THR A 31 3.84 -13.90 8.06
N SER A 32 4.42 -15.07 7.81
CA SER A 32 5.03 -15.93 8.81
C SER A 32 6.25 -16.61 8.20
N GLU A 33 7.27 -16.89 9.01
CA GLU A 33 8.44 -17.67 8.59
C GLU A 33 8.07 -19.10 8.13
N TYR A 34 6.92 -19.63 8.56
CA TYR A 34 6.43 -20.97 8.21
C TYR A 34 5.57 -21.01 6.93
N CYS A 35 5.34 -19.86 6.30
CA CYS A 35 4.44 -19.71 5.16
C CYS A 35 5.20 -19.78 3.83
N SER A 36 4.98 -20.86 3.07
CA SER A 36 5.66 -21.07 1.78
C SER A 36 5.27 -20.08 0.67
N PHE A 37 4.15 -19.38 0.80
CA PHE A 37 3.62 -18.46 -0.22
C PHE A 37 3.82 -16.98 0.13
N CYS A 38 4.36 -16.66 1.30
CA CYS A 38 4.38 -15.29 1.81
C CYS A 38 5.34 -14.38 1.04
N SER A 39 6.49 -14.91 0.59
CA SER A 39 7.41 -14.17 -0.28
C SER A 39 6.77 -13.82 -1.63
N ASP A 40 6.00 -14.75 -2.21
CA ASP A 40 5.32 -14.51 -3.49
C ASP A 40 4.23 -13.45 -3.34
N ALA A 41 3.43 -13.50 -2.25
CA ALA A 41 2.40 -12.49 -1.98
C ALA A 41 2.98 -11.09 -1.75
N LEU A 42 4.15 -10.98 -1.12
CA LEU A 42 4.88 -9.71 -1.02
C LEU A 42 5.29 -9.19 -2.40
N LEU A 43 5.88 -10.04 -3.25
CA LEU A 43 6.28 -9.66 -4.61
C LEU A 43 5.08 -9.21 -5.46
N ILE A 44 3.96 -9.92 -5.37
CA ILE A 44 2.71 -9.56 -6.02
C ILE A 44 2.22 -8.19 -5.53
N SER A 45 2.27 -7.94 -4.22
CA SER A 45 1.87 -6.66 -3.62
C SER A 45 2.75 -5.50 -4.10
N TYR A 46 4.07 -5.70 -4.15
CA TYR A 46 5.01 -4.72 -4.72
C TYR A 46 4.74 -4.47 -6.20
N SER A 47 4.51 -5.53 -6.98
CA SER A 47 4.18 -5.39 -8.40
C SER A 47 2.89 -4.61 -8.63
N ALA A 48 1.86 -4.83 -7.81
CA ALA A 48 0.60 -4.09 -7.90
C ALA A 48 0.77 -2.61 -7.53
N ALA A 49 1.53 -2.32 -6.47
CA ALA A 49 1.85 -0.95 -6.06
C ALA A 49 2.61 -0.19 -7.16
N ASP A 50 3.60 -0.82 -7.79
CA ASP A 50 4.39 -0.22 -8.87
C ASP A 50 3.54 0.14 -10.09
N ARG A 51 2.63 -0.76 -10.49
CA ARG A 51 1.70 -0.54 -11.61
C ARG A 51 0.75 0.64 -11.37
N ILE A 52 0.41 0.94 -10.12
CA ILE A 52 -0.53 2.01 -9.73
C ILE A 52 0.17 3.31 -9.35
N SER A 53 1.51 3.33 -9.27
CA SER A 53 2.32 4.53 -8.98
C SER A 53 1.98 5.76 -9.83
N CYS A 54 1.42 5.57 -11.04
CA CYS A 54 1.00 6.65 -11.94
C CYS A 54 -0.33 7.33 -11.56
N VAL A 55 -1.09 6.81 -10.61
CA VAL A 55 -2.44 7.28 -10.22
C VAL A 55 -2.40 8.49 -9.26
N GLY A 56 -1.20 8.90 -8.82
CA GLY A 56 -0.99 10.12 -8.02
C GLY A 56 -1.24 9.95 -6.52
N THR A 57 -1.80 8.81 -6.09
CA THR A 57 -1.83 8.40 -4.69
C THR A 57 -0.58 7.57 -4.39
N PRO A 58 0.26 7.96 -3.42
CA PRO A 58 1.39 7.12 -3.00
C PRO A 58 0.85 5.84 -2.37
N VAL A 59 1.42 4.69 -2.75
CA VAL A 59 1.07 3.37 -2.23
C VAL A 59 2.31 2.74 -1.62
N GLU A 60 2.19 2.22 -0.40
CA GLU A 60 3.29 1.61 0.35
C GLU A 60 2.94 0.17 0.71
N VAL A 61 3.86 -0.76 0.46
CA VAL A 61 3.71 -2.16 0.89
C VAL A 61 4.45 -2.37 2.19
N VAL A 62 3.74 -2.85 3.20
CA VAL A 62 4.26 -3.08 4.56
C VAL A 62 4.15 -4.57 4.88
N GLU A 63 5.29 -5.23 5.09
CA GLU A 63 5.31 -6.59 5.64
C GLU A 63 5.04 -6.56 7.14
N ILE A 64 4.12 -7.43 7.59
CA ILE A 64 3.78 -7.60 9.00
C ILE A 64 3.97 -9.08 9.38
N PRO A 65 5.16 -9.45 9.89
CA PRO A 65 5.37 -10.80 10.42
C PRO A 65 4.54 -11.00 11.68
N ILE A 66 3.79 -12.11 11.74
CA ILE A 66 2.88 -12.39 12.85
C ILE A 66 3.41 -13.43 13.84
N ASP A 67 4.57 -14.05 13.58
CA ASP A 67 5.12 -15.14 14.39
C ASP A 67 5.26 -14.77 15.88
N ASP A 68 5.73 -13.55 16.16
CA ASP A 68 5.91 -13.03 17.51
C ASP A 68 4.73 -12.17 18.02
N ARG A 69 3.62 -12.12 17.27
CA ARG A 69 2.48 -11.20 17.54
C ARG A 69 1.13 -11.94 17.52
N PRO A 70 0.91 -12.91 18.41
CA PRO A 70 -0.31 -13.71 18.42
C PRO A 70 -1.59 -12.89 18.62
N SER A 71 -1.52 -11.73 19.29
CA SER A 71 -2.67 -10.84 19.45
C SER A 71 -3.23 -10.33 18.11
N LEU A 72 -2.37 -10.14 17.09
CA LEU A 72 -2.82 -9.73 15.76
C LEU A 72 -3.69 -10.80 15.09
N ILE A 73 -3.43 -12.08 15.36
CA ILE A 73 -4.22 -13.18 14.81
C ILE A 73 -5.67 -13.08 15.30
N GLU A 74 -5.84 -12.83 16.59
CA GLU A 74 -7.17 -12.72 17.22
C GLU A 74 -7.86 -11.42 16.83
N GLU A 75 -7.17 -10.28 16.93
CA GLU A 75 -7.71 -8.94 16.64
C GLU A 75 -8.19 -8.83 15.19
N LEU A 76 -7.45 -9.41 14.26
CA LEU A 76 -7.76 -9.33 12.83
C LEU A 76 -8.50 -10.56 12.32
N ASN A 77 -8.74 -11.57 13.18
CA ASN A 77 -9.33 -12.85 12.83
C ASN A 77 -8.61 -13.50 11.63
N ILE A 78 -7.28 -13.59 11.72
CA ILE A 78 -6.43 -14.18 10.66
C ILE A 78 -6.61 -15.69 10.67
N MET A 79 -7.27 -16.21 9.63
CA MET A 79 -7.52 -17.65 9.49
C MET A 79 -6.41 -18.38 8.72
N ALA A 80 -5.70 -17.69 7.84
CA ALA A 80 -4.62 -18.24 7.04
C ALA A 80 -3.67 -17.13 6.55
N LEU A 81 -2.48 -17.54 6.13
CA LEU A 81 -1.44 -16.69 5.56
C LEU A 81 -1.05 -17.14 4.13
N PRO A 82 -0.53 -16.23 3.29
CA PRO A 82 -0.44 -14.78 3.54
C PRO A 82 -1.84 -14.15 3.55
N MET A 83 -1.96 -13.00 4.21
CA MET A 83 -3.14 -12.16 4.13
C MET A 83 -2.70 -10.77 3.68
N ILE A 84 -3.37 -10.22 2.67
CA ILE A 84 -3.15 -8.86 2.19
C ILE A 84 -4.34 -8.01 2.62
N GLN A 85 -4.09 -6.88 3.26
CA GLN A 85 -5.11 -5.92 3.69
C GLN A 85 -4.80 -4.53 3.10
N ILE A 86 -5.82 -3.92 2.50
CA ILE A 86 -5.76 -2.55 1.94
C ILE A 86 -6.99 -1.81 2.46
N GLY A 87 -6.76 -0.81 3.32
CA GLY A 87 -7.84 -0.22 4.12
C GLY A 87 -8.57 -1.30 4.95
N HIS A 88 -9.87 -1.49 4.67
CA HIS A 88 -10.72 -2.50 5.32
C HIS A 88 -10.88 -3.80 4.48
N LEU A 89 -10.41 -3.80 3.24
CA LEU A 89 -10.54 -4.94 2.32
C LEU A 89 -9.41 -5.92 2.54
N ARG A 90 -9.70 -7.22 2.37
CA ARG A 90 -8.76 -8.30 2.66
C ARG A 90 -8.80 -9.38 1.58
N ILE A 91 -7.64 -9.92 1.25
CA ILE A 91 -7.45 -11.15 0.47
C ILE A 91 -6.64 -12.13 1.32
N ILE A 92 -7.01 -13.41 1.28
CA ILE A 92 -6.33 -14.49 1.98
C ILE A 92 -5.78 -15.47 0.94
N GLY A 93 -4.54 -15.89 1.12
CA GLY A 93 -3.82 -16.78 0.21
C GLY A 93 -2.98 -16.01 -0.80
N LEU A 94 -2.71 -16.64 -1.94
CA LEU A 94 -1.86 -16.09 -2.99
C LEU A 94 -2.73 -15.57 -4.16
N PRO A 95 -2.95 -14.25 -4.27
CA PRO A 95 -3.71 -13.67 -5.38
C PRO A 95 -2.90 -13.52 -6.66
N GLU A 96 -3.59 -13.18 -7.75
CA GLU A 96 -2.95 -12.59 -8.92
C GLU A 96 -2.71 -11.07 -8.68
N PRO A 97 -1.74 -10.44 -9.36
CA PRO A 97 -1.51 -8.98 -9.24
C PRO A 97 -2.77 -8.14 -9.48
N GLU A 98 -3.61 -8.54 -10.43
CA GLU A 98 -4.83 -7.82 -10.81
C GLU A 98 -5.87 -7.81 -9.69
N ASP A 99 -5.88 -8.81 -8.80
CA ASP A 99 -6.76 -8.83 -7.63
C ASP A 99 -6.35 -7.76 -6.60
N VAL A 100 -5.04 -7.57 -6.41
CA VAL A 100 -4.49 -6.54 -5.51
C VAL A 100 -4.74 -5.16 -6.09
N GLU A 101 -4.51 -4.97 -7.39
CA GLU A 101 -4.83 -3.73 -8.10
C GLU A 101 -6.30 -3.35 -7.99
N ARG A 102 -7.21 -4.33 -8.12
CA ARG A 102 -8.64 -4.11 -7.95
C ARG A 102 -8.97 -3.58 -6.56
N LEU A 103 -8.39 -4.15 -5.50
CA LEU A 103 -8.61 -3.64 -4.14
C LEU A 103 -8.08 -2.22 -3.96
N ILE A 104 -6.91 -1.90 -4.51
CA ILE A 104 -6.35 -0.54 -4.46
C ILE A 104 -7.32 0.46 -5.10
N HIS A 105 -7.83 0.15 -6.30
CA HIS A 105 -8.81 0.98 -6.97
C HIS A 105 -10.12 1.11 -6.17
N GLU A 106 -10.62 0.02 -5.59
CA GLU A 106 -11.84 0.05 -4.76
C GLU A 106 -11.66 0.99 -3.56
N VAL A 107 -10.52 0.92 -2.86
CA VAL A 107 -10.23 1.80 -1.71
C VAL A 107 -10.11 3.26 -2.14
N ILE A 108 -9.36 3.55 -3.21
CA ILE A 108 -9.22 4.92 -3.74
C ILE A 108 -10.58 5.51 -4.15
N LEU A 109 -11.42 4.73 -4.83
CA LEU A 109 -12.74 5.19 -5.28
C LEU A 109 -13.72 5.41 -4.13
N MET A 110 -13.58 4.66 -3.04
CA MET A 110 -14.39 4.85 -1.82
C MET A 110 -13.90 6.02 -0.96
N GLY A 111 -12.69 6.53 -1.20
CA GLY A 111 -12.07 7.57 -0.39
C GLY A 111 -11.74 7.10 1.03
N LEU A 112 -11.37 5.83 1.17
CA LEU A 112 -11.05 5.17 2.43
C LEU A 112 -9.54 5.00 2.62
#